data_AF-A0A516NZ20-F1
#
_entry.id   AF-A0A516NZ20-F1
#
_cell.length_a   1.000
_cell.length_b   1.000
_cell.length_c   1.000
_cell.angle_alpha   90.00
_cell.angle_beta   90.00
_cell.angle_gamma   90.00
#
_symmetry.space_group_name_H-M   'P 1'
#
loop_
_entity.id
_entity.type
_entity.pdbx_description
1 polymer ?
#
loop_
_entity_poly.entity_id
_entity_poly.type
_entity_poly.pdbx_seq_one_letter_code
_entity_poly.pdbx_strand_id
1 'polypeptide(L)'
;MGITLLYRVFEFWLPLLLGIFAFMWNGRKIIARILPALAIFILGLINIISVITPPLADRLKIGKIYLSEDMMHFSKILTLIAGILLVVTSAYLLRGLKRGWYFALILAIISFFGNLFKALDYEEAIVSLIIIFFLIVSRKEYVLKTNRKYLRQGFSWLLGLFAAVLLFNFLSFYFIDKRHFGIDFTWTESLYYTIHSFLLFQDNGLVPQTGFARDFEYINYFLGIISWLLLIFSVFNVKKLLFTEESSNDFEEAENLVKTYGTSSLDFFKISKEKHLYFSENEEGFISYNVANSFAFVLEEPICEEKNKGIIIQEFEDYCKKNGLNSVYYRIDEQSLFLFQPFKKQKLFIGQEAILNTETFKLEGKERKSLRNGLNTLAKKGYITEIIYSPQTEEILNEIQSISDEWLKEFDKQEMVF
;
A
#
# COMPACT_ATOMS: atom_id res chain seq x y z
N MET A 1 3.49 -9.66 -51.86
CA MET A 1 2.86 -9.48 -50.53
C MET A 1 3.42 -10.41 -49.45
N GLY A 2 3.62 -11.71 -49.71
CA GLY A 2 4.11 -12.66 -48.69
C GLY A 2 5.49 -12.32 -48.09
N ILE A 3 6.45 -11.91 -48.91
CA ILE A 3 7.81 -11.56 -48.47
C ILE A 3 7.83 -10.33 -47.54
N THR A 4 6.99 -9.34 -47.82
CA THR A 4 6.88 -8.11 -47.03
C THR A 4 6.23 -8.36 -45.66
N LEU A 5 5.28 -9.29 -45.60
CA LEU A 5 4.67 -9.76 -44.35
C LEU A 5 5.67 -10.54 -43.50
N LEU A 6 6.43 -11.44 -44.14
CA LEU A 6 7.44 -12.26 -43.48
C LEU A 6 8.58 -11.38 -42.93
N TYR A 7 9.01 -10.37 -43.69
CA TYR A 7 10.01 -9.39 -43.24
C TYR A 7 9.55 -8.60 -42.01
N ARG A 8 8.30 -8.08 -42.00
CA ARG A 8 7.73 -7.39 -40.83
C ARG A 8 7.62 -8.27 -39.58
N VAL A 9 7.39 -9.56 -39.75
CA VAL A 9 7.35 -10.51 -38.62
C VAL A 9 8.73 -10.61 -37.95
N PHE A 10 9.81 -10.72 -38.72
CA PHE A 10 11.16 -10.86 -38.17
C PHE A 10 11.79 -9.53 -37.71
N GLU A 11 11.47 -8.41 -38.34
CA GLU A 11 12.06 -7.11 -38.00
C GLU A 11 11.32 -6.41 -36.84
N PHE A 12 9.99 -6.54 -36.77
CA PHE A 12 9.19 -5.82 -35.79
C PHE A 12 8.56 -6.74 -34.75
N TRP A 13 7.80 -7.75 -35.18
CA TRP A 13 7.01 -8.57 -34.24
C TRP A 13 7.89 -9.51 -33.40
N LEU A 14 8.92 -10.11 -33.97
CA LEU A 14 9.80 -11.02 -33.26
C LEU A 14 10.64 -10.28 -32.20
N PRO A 15 11.31 -9.14 -32.48
CA PRO A 15 12.02 -8.38 -31.47
C PRO A 15 11.08 -7.75 -30.44
N LEU A 16 9.87 -7.35 -30.83
CA LEU A 16 8.85 -6.87 -29.89
C LEU A 16 8.40 -7.99 -28.94
N LEU A 17 8.08 -9.18 -29.46
CA LEU A 17 7.66 -10.33 -28.65
C LEU A 17 8.80 -10.84 -27.77
N LEU A 18 10.04 -10.89 -28.29
CA LEU A 18 11.23 -11.24 -27.52
C LEU A 18 11.54 -10.17 -26.47
N GLY A 19 11.35 -8.90 -26.79
CA GLY A 19 11.51 -7.77 -25.86
C GLY A 19 10.46 -7.79 -24.75
N ILE A 20 9.20 -8.06 -25.08
CA ILE A 20 8.13 -8.30 -24.11
C ILE A 20 8.48 -9.52 -23.27
N PHE A 21 8.87 -10.65 -23.86
CA PHE A 21 9.23 -11.86 -23.13
C PHE A 21 10.44 -11.65 -22.20
N ALA A 22 11.48 -10.95 -22.67
CA ALA A 22 12.64 -10.58 -21.87
C ALA A 22 12.29 -9.58 -20.76
N PHE A 23 11.40 -8.63 -21.03
CA PHE A 23 10.84 -7.73 -20.01
C PHE A 23 10.00 -8.51 -18.99
N MET A 24 9.22 -9.50 -19.42
CA MET A 24 8.50 -10.38 -18.50
C MET A 24 9.42 -11.25 -17.66
N TRP A 25 10.55 -11.67 -18.25
CA TRP A 25 11.55 -12.51 -17.60
C TRP A 25 12.43 -11.74 -16.61
N ASN A 26 12.80 -10.49 -16.90
CA ASN A 26 13.54 -9.63 -15.99
C ASN A 26 12.63 -8.90 -14.99
N GLY A 27 11.41 -8.55 -15.39
CA GLY A 27 10.34 -7.98 -14.57
C GLY A 27 9.52 -9.01 -13.80
N ARG A 28 10.02 -10.26 -13.67
CA ARG A 28 9.32 -11.41 -13.06
C ARG A 28 8.53 -11.07 -11.80
N LYS A 29 9.07 -10.26 -10.90
CA LYS A 29 8.41 -9.89 -9.63
C LYS A 29 7.20 -8.98 -9.83
N ILE A 30 7.29 -8.00 -10.75
CA ILE A 30 6.19 -7.08 -11.05
C ILE A 30 5.07 -7.85 -11.75
N ILE A 31 5.40 -8.66 -12.74
CA ILE A 31 4.40 -9.45 -13.49
C ILE A 31 3.81 -10.56 -12.63
N ALA A 32 4.62 -11.27 -11.84
CA ALA A 32 4.12 -12.29 -10.92
C ALA A 32 3.21 -11.72 -9.82
N ARG A 33 3.25 -10.41 -9.55
CA ARG A 33 2.34 -9.74 -8.63
C ARG A 33 1.10 -9.14 -9.33
N ILE A 34 1.27 -8.51 -10.49
CA ILE A 34 0.17 -7.87 -11.22
C ILE A 34 -0.73 -8.91 -11.90
N LEU A 35 -0.15 -9.96 -12.50
CA LEU A 35 -0.88 -10.94 -13.27
C LEU A 35 -1.94 -11.69 -12.44
N PRO A 36 -1.64 -12.24 -11.24
CA PRO A 36 -2.66 -12.89 -10.43
C PRO A 36 -3.74 -11.91 -9.94
N ALA A 37 -3.39 -10.66 -9.67
CA ALA A 37 -4.34 -9.62 -9.26
C ALA A 37 -5.31 -9.24 -10.38
N LEU A 38 -4.81 -9.05 -11.60
CA LEU A 38 -5.64 -8.86 -12.79
C LEU A 38 -6.50 -10.10 -13.05
N ALA A 39 -5.94 -11.29 -12.89
CA ALA A 39 -6.67 -12.54 -13.12
C ALA A 39 -7.86 -12.70 -12.15
N ILE A 40 -7.68 -12.44 -10.84
CA ILE A 40 -8.82 -12.48 -9.89
C ILE A 40 -9.83 -11.36 -10.14
N PHE A 41 -9.39 -10.20 -10.61
CA PHE A 41 -10.32 -9.12 -11.02
C PHE A 41 -11.20 -9.59 -12.19
N ILE A 42 -10.58 -10.16 -13.23
CA ILE A 42 -11.29 -10.70 -14.39
C ILE A 42 -12.23 -11.84 -13.97
N LEU A 43 -11.78 -12.77 -13.12
CA LEU A 43 -12.63 -13.84 -12.60
C LEU A 43 -13.83 -13.28 -11.83
N GLY A 44 -13.61 -12.23 -11.05
CA GLY A 44 -14.67 -11.51 -10.35
C GLY A 44 -15.72 -10.96 -11.31
N LEU A 45 -15.29 -10.30 -12.39
CA LEU A 45 -16.19 -9.82 -13.44
C LEU A 45 -16.91 -10.96 -14.17
N ILE A 46 -16.21 -12.04 -14.50
CA ILE A 46 -16.80 -13.24 -15.14
C ILE A 46 -17.91 -13.80 -14.26
N ASN A 47 -17.68 -13.97 -12.96
CA ASN A 47 -18.69 -14.47 -12.02
C ASN A 47 -19.92 -13.56 -11.96
N ILE A 48 -19.73 -12.23 -11.91
CA ILE A 48 -20.84 -11.27 -11.88
C ILE A 48 -21.66 -11.36 -13.17
N ILE A 49 -21.01 -11.32 -14.34
CA ILE A 49 -21.66 -11.40 -15.65
C ILE A 49 -22.36 -12.76 -15.83
N SER A 50 -21.70 -13.85 -15.44
CA SER A 50 -22.23 -15.21 -15.53
C SER A 50 -23.49 -15.41 -14.67
N VAL A 51 -23.59 -14.75 -13.52
CA VAL A 51 -24.79 -14.82 -12.68
C VAL A 51 -25.95 -14.00 -13.27
N ILE A 52 -25.67 -12.86 -13.89
CA ILE A 52 -26.68 -12.00 -14.52
C ILE A 52 -27.18 -12.59 -15.85
N THR A 53 -26.36 -13.38 -16.53
CA THR A 53 -26.71 -13.96 -17.84
C THR A 53 -27.62 -15.19 -17.65
N PRO A 54 -28.79 -15.25 -18.34
CA PRO A 54 -29.66 -16.41 -18.25
C PRO A 54 -28.95 -17.67 -18.77
N PRO A 55 -29.02 -18.81 -18.06
CA PRO A 55 -28.33 -20.02 -18.51
C PRO A 55 -28.97 -20.56 -19.80
N LEU A 56 -28.15 -21.10 -20.70
CA LEU A 56 -28.60 -21.78 -21.92
C LEU A 56 -29.60 -22.90 -21.55
N ALA A 57 -30.72 -22.99 -22.29
CA ALA A 57 -31.84 -23.89 -21.97
C ALA A 57 -31.44 -25.37 -21.82
N ASP A 58 -30.39 -25.81 -22.54
CA ASP A 58 -29.88 -27.18 -22.46
C ASP A 58 -29.08 -27.44 -21.18
N ARG A 59 -28.38 -26.44 -20.64
CA ARG A 59 -27.63 -26.54 -19.36
C ARG A 59 -28.58 -26.61 -18.17
N LEU A 60 -29.71 -25.89 -18.23
CA LEU A 60 -30.77 -25.96 -17.21
C LEU A 60 -31.39 -27.35 -17.08
N LYS A 61 -31.60 -28.05 -18.20
CA LYS A 61 -32.15 -29.42 -18.19
C LYS A 61 -31.21 -30.42 -17.52
N ILE A 62 -29.90 -30.33 -17.80
CA ILE A 62 -28.90 -31.22 -17.22
C ILE A 62 -28.67 -30.89 -15.73
N GLY A 63 -28.62 -29.60 -15.38
CA GLY A 63 -28.48 -29.16 -13.99
C GLY A 63 -29.60 -29.67 -13.08
N LYS A 64 -30.87 -29.56 -13.52
CA LYS A 64 -32.04 -30.05 -12.76
C LYS A 64 -32.07 -31.57 -12.56
N ILE A 65 -31.32 -32.34 -13.34
CA ILE A 65 -31.22 -33.81 -13.19
C ILE A 65 -30.30 -34.18 -12.02
N TYR A 66 -29.28 -33.37 -11.74
CA TYR A 66 -28.25 -33.68 -10.73
C TYR A 66 -28.30 -32.80 -9.48
N LEU A 67 -28.95 -31.62 -9.53
CA LEU A 67 -28.96 -30.62 -8.47
C LEU A 67 -30.38 -30.13 -8.19
N SER A 68 -30.72 -29.92 -6.91
CA SER A 68 -32.00 -29.32 -6.52
C SER A 68 -32.05 -27.84 -6.91
N GLU A 69 -33.25 -27.31 -7.16
CA GLU A 69 -33.41 -25.88 -7.49
C GLU A 69 -32.84 -24.98 -6.38
N ASP A 70 -33.07 -25.32 -5.11
CA ASP A 70 -32.51 -24.60 -3.97
C ASP A 70 -30.98 -24.54 -3.98
N MET A 71 -30.32 -25.65 -4.36
CA MET A 71 -28.86 -25.71 -4.43
C MET A 71 -28.31 -24.89 -5.60
N MET A 72 -29.02 -24.84 -6.73
CA MET A 72 -28.66 -23.98 -7.86
C MET A 72 -28.82 -22.49 -7.51
N HIS A 73 -29.92 -22.13 -6.83
CA HIS A 73 -30.15 -20.76 -6.35
C HIS A 73 -29.07 -20.33 -5.34
N PHE A 74 -28.76 -21.17 -4.36
CA PHE A 74 -27.70 -20.90 -3.38
C PHE A 74 -26.33 -20.73 -4.05
N SER A 75 -26.01 -21.57 -5.04
CA SER A 75 -24.75 -21.50 -5.78
C SER A 75 -24.61 -20.24 -6.63
N LYS A 76 -25.72 -19.73 -7.21
CA LYS A 76 -25.74 -18.41 -7.89
C LYS A 76 -25.39 -17.28 -6.95
N ILE A 77 -26.01 -17.26 -5.76
CA ILE A 77 -25.76 -16.26 -4.73
C ILE A 77 -24.31 -16.29 -4.28
N LEU A 78 -23.79 -17.50 -3.99
CA LEU A 78 -22.41 -17.69 -3.56
C LEU A 78 -21.39 -17.24 -4.62
N THR A 79 -21.67 -17.54 -5.89
CA THR A 79 -20.84 -17.14 -7.04
C THR A 79 -20.80 -15.62 -7.21
N LEU A 80 -21.94 -14.94 -7.05
CA LEU A 80 -22.02 -13.49 -7.13
C LEU A 80 -21.22 -12.81 -6.01
N ILE A 81 -21.43 -13.26 -4.75
CA ILE A 81 -20.70 -12.74 -3.59
C ILE A 81 -19.20 -12.96 -3.78
N ALA A 82 -18.79 -14.16 -4.19
CA ALA A 82 -17.39 -14.44 -4.50
C ALA A 82 -16.85 -13.53 -5.61
N GLY A 83 -17.63 -13.29 -6.66
CA GLY A 83 -17.27 -12.40 -7.76
C GLY A 83 -16.97 -10.97 -7.30
N ILE A 84 -17.88 -10.38 -6.54
CA ILE A 84 -17.70 -9.01 -6.02
C ILE A 84 -16.51 -8.94 -5.06
N LEU A 85 -16.39 -9.90 -4.14
CA LEU A 85 -15.27 -9.94 -3.21
C LEU A 85 -13.93 -10.18 -3.91
N LEU A 86 -13.88 -10.92 -5.02
CA LEU A 86 -12.67 -11.10 -5.84
C LEU A 86 -12.25 -9.78 -6.51
N VAL A 87 -13.20 -9.01 -7.05
CA VAL A 87 -12.95 -7.67 -7.60
C VAL A 87 -12.32 -6.78 -6.52
N VAL A 88 -12.91 -6.74 -5.32
CA VAL A 88 -12.36 -5.98 -4.19
C VAL A 88 -10.97 -6.49 -3.79
N THR A 89 -10.80 -7.80 -3.71
CA THR A 89 -9.55 -8.43 -3.25
C THR A 89 -8.40 -8.21 -4.23
N SER A 90 -8.70 -8.01 -5.52
CA SER A 90 -7.70 -7.69 -6.56
C SER A 90 -6.82 -6.49 -6.20
N ALA A 91 -7.40 -5.45 -5.61
CA ALA A 91 -6.69 -4.25 -5.19
C ALA A 91 -5.70 -4.54 -4.04
N TYR A 92 -6.09 -5.39 -3.09
CA TYR A 92 -5.20 -5.82 -2.00
C TYR A 92 -4.07 -6.73 -2.49
N LEU A 93 -4.35 -7.54 -3.52
CA LEU A 93 -3.37 -8.42 -4.13
C LEU A 93 -2.33 -7.63 -4.93
N LEU A 94 -2.74 -6.58 -5.68
CA LEU A 94 -1.82 -5.64 -6.35
C LEU A 94 -0.82 -5.00 -5.36
N ARG A 95 -1.28 -4.72 -4.14
CA ARG A 95 -0.43 -4.15 -3.07
C ARG A 95 0.57 -5.16 -2.49
N GLY A 96 0.45 -6.45 -2.76
CA GLY A 96 1.36 -7.47 -2.23
C GLY A 96 1.02 -7.96 -0.81
N LEU A 97 -0.21 -7.74 -0.34
CA LEU A 97 -0.64 -8.12 1.01
C LEU A 97 -0.82 -9.63 1.16
N LYS A 98 -0.18 -10.22 2.18
CA LYS A 98 -0.27 -11.66 2.47
C LYS A 98 -1.70 -12.10 2.81
N ARG A 99 -2.47 -11.27 3.52
CA ARG A 99 -3.88 -11.56 3.83
C ARG A 99 -4.77 -11.49 2.59
N GLY A 100 -4.53 -10.52 1.70
CA GLY A 100 -5.25 -10.42 0.43
C GLY A 100 -5.09 -11.69 -0.41
N TRP A 101 -3.91 -12.30 -0.40
CA TRP A 101 -3.66 -13.58 -1.05
C TRP A 101 -4.50 -14.73 -0.48
N TYR A 102 -4.59 -14.88 0.84
CA TYR A 102 -5.45 -15.92 1.45
C TYR A 102 -6.92 -15.72 1.08
N PHE A 103 -7.43 -14.48 1.15
CA PHE A 103 -8.80 -14.17 0.74
C PHE A 103 -9.03 -14.49 -0.74
N ALA A 104 -8.13 -14.08 -1.63
CA ALA A 104 -8.21 -14.37 -3.05
C ALA A 104 -8.29 -15.87 -3.33
N LEU A 105 -7.44 -16.65 -2.66
CA LEU A 105 -7.40 -18.11 -2.83
C LEU A 105 -8.71 -18.75 -2.36
N ILE A 106 -9.21 -18.39 -1.18
CA ILE A 106 -10.47 -18.91 -0.64
C ILE A 106 -11.64 -18.54 -1.56
N LEU A 107 -11.72 -17.29 -1.99
CA LEU A 107 -12.80 -16.83 -2.86
C LEU A 107 -12.74 -17.46 -4.26
N ALA A 108 -11.55 -17.72 -4.80
CA ALA A 108 -11.39 -18.43 -6.06
C ALA A 108 -11.84 -19.89 -5.95
N ILE A 109 -11.58 -20.55 -4.81
CA ILE A 109 -12.09 -21.90 -4.51
C ILE A 109 -13.61 -21.88 -4.39
N ILE A 110 -14.18 -20.90 -3.69
CA ILE A 110 -15.63 -20.71 -3.58
C ILE A 110 -16.24 -20.50 -4.98
N SER A 111 -15.62 -19.67 -5.82
CA SER A 111 -16.04 -19.44 -7.21
C SER A 111 -15.98 -20.72 -8.05
N PHE A 112 -14.94 -21.55 -7.91
CA PHE A 112 -14.84 -22.84 -8.60
C PHE A 112 -16.05 -23.74 -8.30
N PHE A 113 -16.36 -23.94 -7.02
CA PHE A 113 -17.51 -24.76 -6.61
C PHE A 113 -18.85 -24.09 -6.97
N GLY A 114 -18.94 -22.76 -6.84
CA GLY A 114 -20.13 -22.00 -7.21
C GLY A 114 -20.51 -22.16 -8.67
N ASN A 115 -19.54 -22.05 -9.60
CA ASN A 115 -19.77 -22.25 -11.03
C ASN A 115 -20.12 -23.71 -11.36
N LEU A 116 -19.52 -24.68 -10.65
CA LEU A 116 -19.82 -26.10 -10.82
C LEU A 116 -21.27 -26.43 -10.41
N PHE A 117 -21.73 -25.93 -9.26
CA PHE A 117 -23.05 -26.24 -8.70
C PHE A 117 -24.17 -25.29 -9.16
N LYS A 118 -23.85 -24.18 -9.83
CA LYS A 118 -24.84 -23.23 -10.36
C LYS A 118 -25.61 -23.78 -11.57
N ALA A 119 -24.88 -24.31 -12.56
CA ALA A 119 -25.45 -24.83 -13.81
C ALA A 119 -24.47 -25.74 -14.57
N LEU A 120 -23.47 -26.31 -13.89
CA LEU A 120 -22.34 -27.02 -14.49
C LEU A 120 -21.60 -26.15 -15.53
N ASP A 121 -21.35 -24.89 -15.18
CA ASP A 121 -20.60 -23.92 -15.98
C ASP A 121 -19.10 -24.28 -15.92
N TYR A 122 -18.71 -25.33 -16.65
CA TYR A 122 -17.38 -25.92 -16.62
C TYR A 122 -16.29 -24.98 -17.18
N GLU A 123 -16.66 -24.06 -18.07
CA GLU A 123 -15.75 -23.06 -18.63
C GLU A 123 -15.26 -22.12 -17.53
N GLU A 124 -16.18 -21.53 -16.77
CA GLU A 124 -15.87 -20.65 -15.64
C GLU A 124 -15.17 -21.40 -14.50
N ALA A 125 -15.52 -22.66 -14.24
CA ALA A 125 -14.82 -23.50 -13.28
C ALA A 125 -13.35 -23.75 -13.69
N ILE A 126 -13.08 -24.04 -14.96
CA ILE A 126 -11.71 -24.21 -15.48
C ILE A 126 -10.92 -22.90 -15.32
N VAL A 127 -11.53 -21.74 -15.62
CA VAL A 127 -10.89 -20.43 -15.42
C VAL A 127 -10.53 -20.23 -13.94
N SER A 128 -11.45 -20.50 -13.00
CA SER A 128 -11.16 -20.42 -11.57
C SER A 128 -10.00 -21.34 -11.15
N LEU A 129 -9.93 -22.55 -11.70
CA LEU A 129 -8.87 -23.52 -11.40
C LEU A 129 -7.48 -23.04 -11.87
N ILE A 130 -7.39 -22.48 -13.07
CA ILE A 130 -6.16 -21.89 -13.61
C ILE A 130 -5.68 -20.73 -12.71
N ILE A 131 -6.61 -19.91 -12.24
CA ILE A 131 -6.30 -18.75 -11.38
C ILE A 131 -5.85 -19.20 -9.99
N ILE A 132 -6.47 -20.23 -9.42
CA ILE A 132 -6.01 -20.88 -8.17
C ILE A 132 -4.55 -21.34 -8.33
N PHE A 133 -4.21 -21.98 -9.45
CA PHE A 133 -2.84 -22.40 -9.72
C PHE A 133 -1.86 -21.20 -9.75
N PHE A 134 -2.21 -20.12 -10.45
CA PHE A 134 -1.37 -18.91 -10.45
C PHE A 134 -1.21 -18.28 -9.07
N LEU A 135 -2.26 -18.27 -8.25
CA LEU A 135 -2.18 -17.79 -6.86
C LEU A 135 -1.20 -18.66 -6.05
N ILE A 136 -1.26 -19.99 -6.17
CA ILE A 136 -0.36 -20.90 -5.44
C ILE A 136 1.10 -20.69 -5.84
N VAL A 137 1.39 -20.54 -7.14
CA VAL A 137 2.75 -20.32 -7.64
C VAL A 137 3.30 -18.96 -7.20
N SER A 138 2.46 -17.92 -7.21
CA SER A 138 2.85 -16.55 -6.83
C SER A 138 2.92 -16.29 -5.32
N ARG A 139 2.68 -17.30 -4.47
CA ARG A 139 2.62 -17.15 -2.99
C ARG A 139 3.80 -16.38 -2.36
N LYS A 140 4.99 -16.50 -2.94
CA LYS A 140 6.24 -15.90 -2.41
C LYS A 140 6.33 -14.39 -2.64
N GLU A 141 5.52 -13.84 -3.53
CA GLU A 141 5.53 -12.40 -3.86
C GLU A 141 4.68 -11.56 -2.89
N TYR A 142 3.84 -12.21 -2.07
CA TYR A 142 2.93 -11.58 -1.09
C TYR A 142 3.50 -11.64 0.33
N VAL A 143 4.44 -10.75 0.62
CA VAL A 143 5.16 -10.72 1.91
C VAL A 143 4.57 -9.68 2.87
N LEU A 144 3.84 -8.68 2.36
CA LEU A 144 3.44 -7.52 3.14
C LEU A 144 2.42 -7.88 4.21
N LYS A 145 2.73 -7.54 5.46
CA LYS A 145 1.79 -7.66 6.58
C LYS A 145 0.98 -6.37 6.70
N THR A 146 -0.31 -6.50 6.95
CA THR A 146 -1.18 -5.32 7.17
C THR A 146 -1.27 -5.00 8.65
N ASN A 147 -1.20 -3.71 9.00
CA ASN A 147 -1.43 -3.25 10.38
C ASN A 147 -2.90 -3.50 10.80
N ARG A 148 -3.08 -4.23 11.91
CA ARG A 148 -4.39 -4.71 12.41
C ARG A 148 -5.30 -3.57 12.88
N LYS A 149 -4.76 -2.45 13.37
CA LYS A 149 -5.52 -1.36 14.01
C LYS A 149 -6.32 -0.55 12.99
N TYR A 150 -5.70 -0.19 11.87
CA TYR A 150 -6.33 0.61 10.80
C TYR A 150 -7.28 -0.21 9.93
N LEU A 151 -6.97 -1.49 9.68
CA LEU A 151 -7.94 -2.43 9.11
C LEU A 151 -9.20 -2.49 9.97
N ARG A 152 -9.06 -2.59 11.30
CA ARG A 152 -10.21 -2.63 12.21
C ARG A 152 -11.01 -1.32 12.18
N GLN A 153 -10.37 -0.16 12.21
CA GLN A 153 -11.08 1.12 12.22
C GLN A 153 -11.80 1.41 10.89
N GLY A 154 -11.10 1.28 9.75
CA GLY A 154 -11.70 1.51 8.44
C GLY A 154 -12.80 0.49 8.11
N PHE A 155 -12.55 -0.79 8.41
CA PHE A 155 -13.53 -1.85 8.18
C PHE A 155 -14.71 -1.80 9.15
N SER A 156 -14.52 -1.36 10.41
CA SER A 156 -15.61 -1.25 11.39
C SER A 156 -16.60 -0.14 11.04
N TRP A 157 -16.14 1.01 10.55
CA TRP A 157 -17.05 2.08 10.12
C TRP A 157 -17.87 1.66 8.90
N LEU A 158 -17.23 0.96 7.95
CA LEU A 158 -17.91 0.45 6.76
C LEU A 158 -18.86 -0.70 7.06
N LEU A 159 -18.47 -1.65 7.93
CA LEU A 159 -19.38 -2.67 8.44
C LEU A 159 -20.60 -2.03 9.11
N GLY A 160 -20.39 -0.96 9.89
CA GLY A 160 -21.47 -0.20 10.51
C GLY A 160 -22.41 0.40 9.47
N LEU A 161 -21.88 1.03 8.41
CA LEU A 161 -22.68 1.56 7.31
C LEU A 161 -23.43 0.46 6.54
N PHE A 162 -22.76 -0.65 6.24
CA PHE A 162 -23.37 -1.82 5.57
C PHE A 162 -24.50 -2.42 6.40
N ALA A 163 -24.27 -2.59 7.71
CA ALA A 163 -25.28 -3.08 8.64
C ALA A 163 -26.45 -2.09 8.79
N ALA A 164 -26.18 -0.78 8.80
CA ALA A 164 -27.22 0.24 8.85
C ALA A 164 -28.10 0.21 7.59
N VAL A 165 -27.51 0.05 6.40
CA VAL A 165 -28.24 -0.09 5.14
C VAL A 165 -29.08 -1.36 5.11
N LEU A 166 -28.52 -2.51 5.53
CA LEU A 166 -29.26 -3.76 5.63
C LEU A 166 -30.42 -3.67 6.64
N LEU A 167 -30.18 -3.06 7.80
CA LEU A 167 -31.20 -2.88 8.83
C LEU A 167 -32.30 -1.94 8.36
N PHE A 168 -31.93 -0.83 7.70
CA PHE A 168 -32.88 0.08 7.09
C PHE A 168 -33.75 -0.62 6.06
N ASN A 169 -33.17 -1.39 5.13
CA ASN A 169 -33.90 -2.13 4.11
C ASN A 169 -34.80 -3.21 4.74
N PHE A 170 -34.31 -3.92 5.76
CA PHE A 170 -35.11 -4.92 6.48
C PHE A 170 -36.34 -4.31 7.15
N LEU A 171 -36.17 -3.25 7.94
CA LEU A 171 -37.29 -2.57 8.59
C LEU A 171 -38.24 -1.98 7.55
N SER A 172 -37.68 -1.47 6.46
CA SER A 172 -38.42 -0.91 5.35
C SER A 172 -39.33 -1.94 4.69
N PHE A 173 -38.85 -3.16 4.41
CA PHE A 173 -39.71 -4.25 3.91
C PHE A 173 -40.68 -4.78 4.97
N TYR A 174 -40.28 -4.81 6.25
CA TYR A 174 -41.13 -5.33 7.33
C TYR A 174 -42.33 -4.43 7.65
N PHE A 175 -42.17 -3.11 7.53
CA PHE A 175 -43.22 -2.13 7.84
C PHE A 175 -43.98 -1.61 6.62
N ILE A 176 -43.61 -2.01 5.41
CA ILE A 176 -44.29 -1.54 4.20
C ILE A 176 -45.72 -2.10 4.14
N ASP A 177 -46.68 -1.22 3.84
CA ASP A 177 -48.09 -1.61 3.76
C ASP A 177 -48.32 -2.54 2.55
N LYS A 178 -49.14 -3.58 2.75
CA LYS A 178 -49.57 -4.53 1.73
C LYS A 178 -50.06 -3.88 0.43
N ARG A 179 -50.62 -2.68 0.49
CA ARG A 179 -51.07 -1.91 -0.68
C ARG A 179 -49.98 -1.63 -1.71
N HIS A 180 -48.70 -1.62 -1.30
CA HIS A 180 -47.59 -1.25 -2.18
C HIS A 180 -47.09 -2.40 -3.06
N PHE A 181 -47.06 -3.63 -2.53
CA PHE A 181 -46.53 -4.81 -3.23
C PHE A 181 -47.55 -5.96 -3.35
N GLY A 182 -48.74 -5.82 -2.77
CA GLY A 182 -49.76 -6.88 -2.70
C GLY A 182 -49.45 -8.00 -1.69
N ILE A 183 -48.29 -7.92 -1.03
CA ILE A 183 -47.74 -8.89 -0.09
C ILE A 183 -47.64 -8.22 1.28
N ASP A 184 -48.05 -8.94 2.33
CA ASP A 184 -47.82 -8.55 3.71
C ASP A 184 -46.58 -9.28 4.20
N PHE A 185 -45.44 -8.58 4.25
CA PHE A 185 -44.15 -9.23 4.44
C PHE A 185 -43.98 -9.73 5.87
N THR A 186 -43.81 -11.04 6.00
CA THR A 186 -43.29 -11.64 7.24
C THR A 186 -41.84 -11.21 7.47
N TRP A 187 -41.32 -11.41 8.68
CA TRP A 187 -39.91 -11.11 8.98
C TRP A 187 -38.94 -11.93 8.12
N THR A 188 -39.31 -13.18 7.78
CA THR A 188 -38.53 -14.05 6.88
C THR A 188 -38.49 -13.52 5.46
N GLU A 189 -39.63 -13.07 4.93
CA GLU A 189 -39.70 -12.50 3.59
C GLU A 189 -39.00 -11.13 3.53
N SER A 190 -39.15 -10.31 4.57
CA SER A 190 -38.47 -9.02 4.69
C SER A 190 -36.95 -9.20 4.64
N LEU A 191 -36.42 -10.20 5.34
CA LEU A 191 -35.00 -10.56 5.30
C LEU A 191 -34.58 -11.08 3.93
N TYR A 192 -35.38 -11.95 3.32
CA TYR A 192 -35.12 -12.50 1.99
C TYR A 192 -35.01 -11.38 0.94
N TYR A 193 -36.00 -10.49 0.84
CA TYR A 193 -36.00 -9.39 -0.14
C TYR A 193 -34.95 -8.34 0.16
N THR A 194 -34.61 -8.11 1.43
CA THR A 194 -33.49 -7.25 1.81
C THR A 194 -32.18 -7.77 1.27
N ILE A 195 -31.86 -9.05 1.51
CA ILE A 195 -30.63 -9.68 1.01
C ILE A 195 -30.63 -9.67 -0.53
N HIS A 196 -31.76 -9.98 -1.15
CA HIS A 196 -31.88 -10.07 -2.60
C HIS A 196 -31.66 -8.70 -3.29
N SER A 197 -32.31 -7.65 -2.79
CA SER A 197 -32.13 -6.27 -3.27
C SER A 197 -30.72 -5.75 -3.00
N PHE A 198 -30.16 -6.05 -1.82
CA PHE A 198 -28.81 -5.64 -1.44
C PHE A 198 -27.71 -6.31 -2.30
N LEU A 199 -27.95 -7.54 -2.73
CA LEU A 199 -27.09 -8.28 -3.68
C LEU A 199 -27.37 -7.92 -5.14
N LEU A 200 -28.23 -6.93 -5.41
CA LEU A 200 -28.55 -6.41 -6.75
C LEU A 200 -29.19 -7.45 -7.68
N PHE A 201 -29.89 -8.44 -7.13
CA PHE A 201 -30.68 -9.36 -7.93
C PHE A 201 -32.02 -8.70 -8.30
N GLN A 202 -32.35 -8.73 -9.60
CA GLN A 202 -33.52 -8.05 -10.17
C GLN A 202 -34.78 -8.94 -10.28
N ASP A 203 -34.62 -10.27 -10.24
CA ASP A 203 -35.69 -11.23 -10.52
C ASP A 203 -36.29 -11.82 -9.24
N ASN A 204 -37.10 -11.03 -8.54
CA ASN A 204 -37.55 -11.33 -7.18
C ASN A 204 -39.05 -11.71 -7.15
N GLY A 205 -39.73 -11.62 -8.29
CA GLY A 205 -41.19 -11.73 -8.37
C GLY A 205 -41.96 -10.57 -7.71
N LEU A 206 -41.26 -9.55 -7.20
CA LEU A 206 -41.86 -8.33 -6.65
C LEU A 206 -42.39 -7.45 -7.78
N VAL A 207 -43.68 -7.12 -7.72
CA VAL A 207 -44.31 -6.20 -8.67
C VAL A 207 -44.78 -4.95 -7.91
N PRO A 208 -44.15 -3.78 -8.10
CA PRO A 208 -44.57 -2.55 -7.44
C PRO A 208 -45.94 -2.10 -7.97
N GLN A 209 -46.94 -2.05 -7.09
CA GLN A 209 -48.33 -1.69 -7.42
C GLN A 209 -48.59 -0.18 -7.33
N THR A 210 -47.67 0.59 -6.75
CA THR A 210 -47.80 2.03 -6.51
C THR A 210 -46.55 2.78 -6.94
N GLY A 211 -46.65 4.10 -7.16
CA GLY A 211 -45.48 4.95 -7.42
C GLY A 211 -44.45 4.90 -6.29
N PHE A 212 -44.92 4.95 -5.04
CA PHE A 212 -44.07 4.79 -3.86
C PHE A 212 -43.29 3.47 -3.86
N ALA A 213 -43.94 2.34 -4.18
CA ALA A 213 -43.29 1.03 -4.23
C ALA A 213 -42.15 0.97 -5.25
N ARG A 214 -42.32 1.67 -6.38
CA ARG A 214 -41.30 1.77 -7.43
C ARG A 214 -40.13 2.63 -6.99
N ASP A 215 -40.40 3.79 -6.40
CA ASP A 215 -39.36 4.68 -5.89
C ASP A 215 -38.58 4.01 -4.74
N PHE A 216 -39.29 3.29 -3.88
CA PHE A 216 -38.74 2.46 -2.82
C PHE A 216 -37.76 1.42 -3.35
N GLU A 217 -38.16 0.67 -4.38
CA GLU A 217 -37.29 -0.31 -5.03
C GLU A 217 -36.02 0.34 -5.60
N TYR A 218 -36.16 1.47 -6.30
CA TYR A 218 -35.00 2.21 -6.84
C TYR A 218 -34.06 2.73 -5.76
N ILE A 219 -34.60 3.26 -4.66
CA ILE A 219 -33.78 3.75 -3.54
C ILE A 219 -32.99 2.60 -2.93
N ASN A 220 -33.60 1.44 -2.72
CA ASN A 220 -32.92 0.26 -2.16
C ASN A 220 -31.79 -0.23 -3.08
N TYR A 221 -32.03 -0.31 -4.40
CA TYR A 221 -30.97 -0.65 -5.36
C TYR A 221 -29.84 0.38 -5.38
N PHE A 222 -30.17 1.68 -5.39
CA PHE A 222 -29.21 2.76 -5.39
C PHE A 222 -28.33 2.74 -4.13
N LEU A 223 -28.94 2.52 -2.97
CA LEU A 223 -28.26 2.43 -1.68
C LEU A 223 -27.35 1.18 -1.62
N GLY A 224 -27.79 0.06 -2.20
CA GLY A 224 -26.97 -1.13 -2.41
C GLY A 224 -25.74 -0.84 -3.27
N ILE A 225 -25.92 -0.23 -4.45
CA ILE A 225 -24.83 0.14 -5.37
C ILE A 225 -23.84 1.07 -4.68
N ILE A 226 -24.30 2.13 -4.01
CA ILE A 226 -23.44 3.06 -3.27
C ILE A 226 -22.66 2.35 -2.17
N SER A 227 -23.31 1.46 -1.42
CA SER A 227 -22.64 0.70 -0.34
C SER A 227 -21.51 -0.17 -0.90
N TRP A 228 -21.74 -0.82 -2.04
CA TRP A 228 -20.71 -1.58 -2.75
C TRP A 228 -19.60 -0.68 -3.29
N LEU A 229 -19.92 0.47 -3.89
CA LEU A 229 -18.92 1.44 -4.39
C LEU A 229 -18.06 2.02 -3.26
N LEU A 230 -18.64 2.35 -2.10
CA LEU A 230 -17.91 2.84 -0.93
C LEU A 230 -17.00 1.77 -0.33
N LEU A 231 -17.46 0.51 -0.28
CA LEU A 231 -16.65 -0.63 0.14
C LEU A 231 -15.43 -0.76 -0.80
N ILE A 232 -15.66 -0.75 -2.11
CA ILE A 232 -14.61 -0.80 -3.14
C ILE A 232 -13.65 0.41 -2.99
N PHE A 233 -14.17 1.63 -2.83
CA PHE A 233 -13.36 2.86 -2.71
C PHE A 233 -12.48 2.85 -1.44
N SER A 234 -13.01 2.41 -0.30
CA SER A 234 -12.24 2.31 0.94
C SER A 234 -11.05 1.36 0.81
N VAL A 235 -11.23 0.26 0.09
CA VAL A 235 -10.16 -0.68 -0.21
C VAL A 235 -9.02 -0.01 -0.99
N PHE A 236 -9.35 0.88 -1.91
CA PHE A 236 -8.36 1.70 -2.63
C PHE A 236 -7.75 2.82 -1.78
N ASN A 237 -8.38 3.24 -0.68
CA ASN A 237 -7.91 4.33 0.17
C ASN A 237 -7.39 3.92 1.54
N VAL A 238 -7.01 2.65 1.74
CA VAL A 238 -6.30 2.26 2.97
C VAL A 238 -5.00 3.06 3.05
N LYS A 239 -5.01 4.07 3.94
CA LYS A 239 -3.88 4.95 4.23
C LYS A 239 -2.67 4.12 4.65
N LYS A 240 -1.52 4.57 4.18
CA LYS A 240 -0.20 3.99 4.43
C LYS A 240 0.08 3.91 5.93
N LEU A 241 0.94 2.95 6.31
CA LEU A 241 1.50 2.79 7.65
C LEU A 241 1.75 4.16 8.29
N LEU A 242 0.98 4.50 9.33
CA LEU A 242 1.43 5.44 10.34
C LEU A 242 2.26 4.60 11.31
N PHE A 243 3.56 4.85 11.33
CA PHE A 243 4.49 4.25 12.27
C PHE A 243 4.03 4.59 13.69
N THR A 244 4.25 3.65 14.61
CA THR A 244 3.91 3.80 16.01
C THR A 244 4.50 5.12 16.53
N GLU A 245 3.73 5.88 17.32
CA GLU A 245 4.29 7.01 18.07
C GLU A 245 5.47 6.49 18.89
N GLU A 246 6.68 6.92 18.53
CA GLU A 246 7.91 6.59 19.26
C GLU A 246 7.83 7.23 20.64
N SER A 247 8.21 6.45 21.66
CA SER A 247 8.09 6.89 23.04
C SER A 247 9.21 7.87 23.38
N SER A 248 8.98 8.76 24.36
CA SER A 248 10.02 9.70 24.82
C SER A 248 11.30 9.01 25.28
N ASN A 249 11.18 7.78 25.83
CA ASN A 249 12.31 6.99 26.29
C ASN A 249 13.21 6.54 25.13
N ASP A 250 12.65 6.32 23.94
CA ASP A 250 13.43 5.87 22.77
C ASP A 250 14.40 6.98 22.32
N PHE A 251 13.99 8.26 22.41
CA PHE A 251 14.85 9.39 22.06
C PHE A 251 15.99 9.62 23.05
N GLU A 252 15.77 9.39 24.36
CA GLU A 252 16.83 9.48 25.36
C GLU A 252 17.90 8.39 25.15
N GLU A 253 17.48 7.16 24.83
CA GLU A 253 18.39 6.07 24.49
C GLU A 253 19.19 6.39 23.22
N ALA A 254 18.53 6.88 22.16
CA ALA A 254 19.20 7.27 20.93
C ALA A 254 20.22 8.40 21.14
N GLU A 255 19.92 9.38 22.00
CA GLU A 255 20.86 10.46 22.33
C GLU A 255 22.13 9.91 23.00
N ASN A 256 21.99 8.95 23.92
CA ASN A 256 23.13 8.29 24.57
C ASN A 256 23.97 7.48 23.58
N LEU A 257 23.32 6.77 22.66
CA LEU A 257 23.99 6.02 21.60
C LEU A 257 24.75 6.93 20.64
N VAL A 258 24.18 8.07 20.25
CA VAL A 258 24.87 9.08 19.42
C VAL A 258 26.08 9.66 20.15
N LYS A 259 25.98 9.95 21.44
CA LYS A 259 27.13 10.44 22.24
C LYS A 259 28.26 9.40 22.32
N THR A 260 27.93 8.12 22.31
CA THR A 260 28.89 7.02 22.50
C THR A 260 29.53 6.57 21.19
N TYR A 261 28.72 6.41 20.13
CA TYR A 261 29.12 5.80 18.86
C TYR A 261 29.06 6.77 17.67
N GLY A 262 28.62 8.02 17.86
CA GLY A 262 28.56 9.03 16.81
C GLY A 262 29.95 9.39 16.29
N THR A 263 30.09 9.39 14.96
CA THR A 263 31.35 9.66 14.24
C THR A 263 31.18 10.66 13.11
N SER A 264 29.96 10.91 12.64
CA SER A 264 29.63 11.84 11.56
C SER A 264 29.09 13.17 12.09
N SER A 265 29.34 14.24 11.33
CA SER A 265 28.77 15.57 11.59
C SER A 265 27.23 15.58 11.51
N LEU A 266 26.63 14.58 10.85
CA LEU A 266 25.19 14.46 10.72
C LEU A 266 24.52 13.60 11.79
N ASP A 267 25.28 12.91 12.65
CA ASP A 267 24.73 11.98 13.63
C ASP A 267 23.80 12.68 14.64
N PHE A 268 24.09 13.93 14.96
CA PHE A 268 23.21 14.77 15.78
C PHE A 268 21.81 14.93 15.18
N PHE A 269 21.68 14.99 13.86
CA PHE A 269 20.36 15.14 13.22
C PHE A 269 19.59 13.83 13.18
N LYS A 270 20.21 12.67 13.46
CA LYS A 270 19.51 11.37 13.48
C LYS A 270 18.47 11.26 14.60
N ILE A 271 18.59 12.08 15.65
CA ILE A 271 17.66 12.13 16.80
C ILE A 271 16.62 13.25 16.70
N SER A 272 16.48 13.92 15.55
CA SER A 272 15.44 14.92 15.36
C SER A 272 14.04 14.31 15.48
N LYS A 273 13.09 15.00 16.13
CA LYS A 273 11.73 14.51 16.40
C LYS A 273 10.91 14.09 15.18
N GLU A 274 11.29 14.56 13.99
CA GLU A 274 10.61 14.22 12.74
C GLU A 274 11.05 12.88 12.14
N LYS A 275 12.17 12.34 12.62
CA LYS A 275 12.70 11.06 12.15
C LYS A 275 12.11 9.92 12.94
N HIS A 276 12.02 8.79 12.26
CA HIS A 276 11.73 7.50 12.86
C HIS A 276 13.02 6.79 13.24
N LEU A 277 12.97 6.07 14.36
CA LEU A 277 14.07 5.29 14.90
C LEU A 277 13.73 3.80 14.85
N TYR A 278 14.62 3.02 14.22
CA TYR A 278 14.60 1.57 14.29
C TYR A 278 15.73 1.10 15.21
N PHE A 279 15.39 0.55 16.37
CA PHE A 279 16.34 -0.08 17.27
C PHE A 279 16.54 -1.54 16.90
N SER A 280 17.79 -1.99 16.95
CA SER A 280 18.16 -3.38 16.70
C SER A 280 17.64 -4.29 17.82
N GLU A 281 17.20 -5.49 17.46
CA GLU A 281 16.75 -6.50 18.44
C GLU A 281 17.92 -7.28 19.04
N ASN A 282 19.05 -7.37 18.33
CA ASN A 282 20.18 -8.23 18.70
C ASN A 282 21.42 -7.47 19.18
N GLU A 283 21.56 -6.20 18.80
CA GLU A 283 22.77 -5.41 19.02
C GLU A 283 22.42 -4.04 19.56
N GLU A 284 23.34 -3.43 20.30
CA GLU A 284 23.17 -2.05 20.75
C GLU A 284 23.37 -1.09 19.57
N GLY A 285 22.28 -0.46 19.13
CA GLY A 285 22.30 0.52 18.06
C GLY A 285 20.96 0.76 17.38
N PHE A 286 20.92 1.83 16.57
CA PHE A 286 19.70 2.22 15.87
C PHE A 286 19.97 2.77 14.46
N ILE A 287 18.92 2.75 13.65
CA ILE A 287 18.86 3.39 12.33
C ILE A 287 17.82 4.50 12.37
N SER A 288 18.23 5.70 11.94
CA SER A 288 17.34 6.84 11.79
C SER A 288 16.87 6.99 10.34
N TYR A 289 15.56 7.06 10.13
CA TYR A 289 14.98 7.08 8.80
C TYR A 289 13.71 7.93 8.73
N ASN A 290 13.33 8.33 7.53
CA ASN A 290 12.03 8.92 7.23
C ASN A 290 11.32 8.10 6.15
N VAL A 291 10.00 8.21 6.03
CA VAL A 291 9.23 7.42 5.06
C VAL A 291 8.48 8.30 4.06
N ALA A 292 8.90 8.18 2.80
CA ALA A 292 8.25 8.84 1.67
C ALA A 292 7.94 7.82 0.58
N ASN A 293 6.72 7.80 0.05
CA ASN A 293 6.36 6.98 -1.12
C ASN A 293 6.73 5.48 -1.06
N SER A 294 6.66 4.86 0.13
CA SER A 294 7.02 3.44 0.37
C SER A 294 8.52 3.20 0.35
N PHE A 295 9.30 4.26 0.46
CA PHE A 295 10.74 4.19 0.67
C PHE A 295 11.05 4.64 2.09
N ALA A 296 11.93 3.89 2.75
CA ALA A 296 12.53 4.28 4.02
C ALA A 296 13.88 4.92 3.69
N PHE A 297 13.95 6.24 3.82
CA PHE A 297 15.16 7.03 3.60
C PHE A 297 15.95 7.09 4.90
N VAL A 298 17.06 6.37 4.93
CA VAL A 298 18.00 6.35 6.04
C VAL A 298 19.01 7.47 5.84
N LEU A 299 19.26 8.23 6.90
CA LEU A 299 20.36 9.19 6.93
C LEU A 299 21.65 8.46 7.32
N GLU A 300 22.57 8.31 6.38
CA GLU A 300 23.87 7.66 6.54
C GLU A 300 23.79 6.21 7.09
N GLU A 301 24.76 5.81 7.91
CA GLU A 301 24.90 4.48 8.50
C GLU A 301 24.22 4.37 9.87
N PRO A 302 23.98 3.15 10.39
CA PRO A 302 23.47 2.96 11.75
C PRO A 302 24.41 3.56 12.81
N ILE A 303 23.83 4.05 13.91
CA ILE A 303 24.59 4.41 15.11
C ILE A 303 24.77 3.14 15.94
N CYS A 304 25.99 2.61 15.97
CA CYS A 304 26.39 1.42 16.71
C CYS A 304 27.91 1.25 16.69
N GLU A 305 28.42 0.24 17.38
CA GLU A 305 29.81 -0.20 17.23
C GLU A 305 30.08 -0.71 15.79
N GLU A 306 31.25 -0.40 15.23
CA GLU A 306 31.60 -0.66 13.82
C GLU A 306 31.33 -2.11 13.38
N LYS A 307 31.65 -3.08 14.24
CA LYS A 307 31.46 -4.52 13.97
C LYS A 307 30.00 -4.93 13.82
N ASN A 308 29.06 -4.15 14.37
CA ASN A 308 27.64 -4.46 14.44
C ASN A 308 26.83 -3.88 13.28
N LYS A 309 27.39 -2.91 12.52
CA LYS A 309 26.70 -2.23 11.41
C LYS A 309 26.03 -3.20 10.43
N GLY A 310 26.72 -4.26 10.02
CA GLY A 310 26.20 -5.24 9.07
C GLY A 310 24.96 -5.99 9.58
N ILE A 311 24.93 -6.32 10.87
CA ILE A 311 23.79 -7.02 11.51
C ILE A 311 22.57 -6.09 11.55
N ILE A 312 22.76 -4.86 12.01
CA ILE A 312 21.66 -3.89 12.13
C ILE A 312 21.09 -3.50 10.75
N ILE A 313 21.94 -3.34 9.73
CA ILE A 313 21.49 -3.10 8.35
C ILE A 313 20.64 -4.27 7.84
N GLN A 314 21.07 -5.51 8.08
CA GLN A 314 20.31 -6.71 7.68
C GLN A 314 18.94 -6.75 8.36
N GLU A 315 18.89 -6.49 9.66
CA GLU A 315 17.64 -6.42 10.41
C GLU A 315 16.69 -5.36 9.86
N PHE A 316 17.21 -4.18 9.55
CA PHE A 316 16.40 -3.09 8.99
C PHE A 316 15.91 -3.37 7.58
N GLU A 317 16.71 -4.04 6.74
CA GLU A 317 16.25 -4.53 5.43
C GLU A 317 15.10 -5.53 5.58
N ASP A 318 15.18 -6.43 6.57
CA ASP A 318 14.11 -7.37 6.88
C ASP A 318 12.88 -6.66 7.46
N TYR A 319 13.07 -5.65 8.30
CA TYR A 319 12.01 -4.76 8.79
C TYR A 319 11.30 -4.05 7.64
N CYS A 320 12.06 -3.43 6.73
CA CYS A 320 11.53 -2.76 5.55
C CYS A 320 10.73 -3.73 4.68
N LYS A 321 11.26 -4.92 4.41
CA LYS A 321 10.60 -5.97 3.63
C LYS A 321 9.30 -6.47 4.28
N LYS A 322 9.27 -6.63 5.61
CA LYS A 322 8.06 -7.02 6.36
C LYS A 322 6.97 -5.95 6.28
N ASN A 323 7.36 -4.67 6.26
CA ASN A 323 6.47 -3.50 6.23
C ASN A 323 6.17 -2.96 4.82
N GLY A 324 6.81 -3.52 3.78
CA GLY A 324 6.60 -3.08 2.39
C GLY A 324 7.26 -1.78 2.03
N LEU A 325 8.37 -1.50 2.68
CA LEU A 325 9.24 -0.38 2.41
C LEU A 325 10.44 -0.85 1.58
N ASN A 326 10.89 0.00 0.68
CA ASN A 326 12.20 -0.12 0.04
C ASN A 326 13.16 0.82 0.76
N SER A 327 14.22 0.30 1.37
CA SER A 327 15.23 1.13 2.03
C SER A 327 16.16 1.80 1.01
N VAL A 328 16.46 3.07 1.28
CA VAL A 328 17.40 3.93 0.57
C VAL A 328 18.33 4.53 1.63
N TYR A 329 19.63 4.49 1.39
CA TYR A 329 20.63 5.04 2.30
C TYR A 329 21.26 6.27 1.66
N TYR A 330 21.10 7.42 2.31
CA TYR A 330 21.56 8.70 1.82
C TYR A 330 22.92 9.05 2.43
N ARG A 331 23.86 9.53 1.61
CA ARG A 331 25.23 9.91 2.02
C ARG A 331 26.03 8.78 2.68
N ILE A 332 26.17 7.65 2.00
CA ILE A 332 27.07 6.57 2.42
C ILE A 332 28.48 6.81 1.88
N ASP A 333 29.49 6.68 2.75
CA ASP A 333 30.90 6.72 2.36
C ASP A 333 31.23 5.58 1.38
N GLU A 334 32.08 5.86 0.39
CA GLU A 334 32.57 4.85 -0.55
C GLU A 334 33.23 3.66 0.17
N GLN A 335 33.91 3.91 1.28
CA GLN A 335 34.58 2.89 2.09
C GLN A 335 33.58 1.93 2.76
N SER A 336 32.36 2.37 3.03
CA SER A 336 31.32 1.60 3.71
C SER A 336 30.40 0.85 2.74
N LEU A 337 30.58 1.01 1.42
CA LEU A 337 29.72 0.37 0.42
C LEU A 337 29.73 -1.17 0.49
N PHE A 338 30.76 -1.79 1.06
CA PHE A 338 30.82 -3.25 1.25
C PHE A 338 29.67 -3.76 2.12
N LEU A 339 29.23 -2.99 3.12
CA LEU A 339 28.11 -3.32 4.00
C LEU A 339 26.80 -3.54 3.22
N PHE A 340 26.66 -2.86 2.07
CA PHE A 340 25.42 -2.86 1.29
C PHE A 340 25.41 -3.88 0.13
N GLN A 341 26.54 -4.49 -0.20
CA GLN A 341 26.66 -5.45 -1.30
C GLN A 341 25.70 -6.66 -1.20
N PRO A 342 25.47 -7.28 -0.01
CA PRO A 342 24.56 -8.42 0.12
C PRO A 342 23.12 -8.11 -0.33
N PHE A 343 22.70 -6.85 -0.20
CA PHE A 343 21.33 -6.40 -0.47
C PHE A 343 21.09 -6.01 -1.93
N LYS A 344 22.12 -6.10 -2.79
CA LYS A 344 22.05 -5.77 -4.23
C LYS A 344 21.49 -4.37 -4.50
N LYS A 345 21.83 -3.40 -3.65
CA LYS A 345 21.45 -1.99 -3.83
C LYS A 345 22.14 -1.38 -5.04
N GLN A 346 21.45 -0.48 -5.71
CA GLN A 346 22.07 0.39 -6.71
C GLN A 346 22.76 1.56 -6.00
N LYS A 347 23.94 1.96 -6.48
CA LYS A 347 24.68 3.11 -5.97
C LYS A 347 24.60 4.27 -6.96
N LEU A 348 24.43 5.48 -6.44
CA LEU A 348 24.45 6.72 -7.19
C LEU A 348 25.42 7.67 -6.49
N PHE A 349 26.40 8.19 -7.22
CA PHE A 349 27.29 9.22 -6.71
C PHE A 349 26.55 10.56 -6.67
N ILE A 350 26.40 11.13 -5.47
CA ILE A 350 25.64 12.37 -5.24
C ILE A 350 26.53 13.59 -5.00
N GLY A 351 27.79 13.39 -4.58
CA GLY A 351 28.71 14.48 -4.27
C GLY A 351 29.88 14.04 -3.41
N GLN A 352 30.65 15.02 -2.94
CA GLN A 352 31.79 14.84 -2.04
C GLN A 352 31.65 15.78 -0.85
N GLU A 353 32.08 15.33 0.32
CA GLU A 353 32.17 16.15 1.51
C GLU A 353 33.55 16.76 1.65
N ALA A 354 33.61 18.05 2.01
CA ALA A 354 34.86 18.74 2.25
C ALA A 354 35.29 18.55 3.72
N ILE A 355 36.19 17.60 3.96
CA ILE A 355 36.72 17.30 5.29
C ILE A 355 38.04 18.06 5.50
N LEU A 356 38.12 18.83 6.59
CA LEU A 356 39.33 19.58 6.96
C LEU A 356 39.98 18.98 8.21
N ASN A 357 41.24 18.55 8.10
CA ASN A 357 42.03 18.15 9.26
C ASN A 357 42.49 19.40 10.03
N THR A 358 41.96 19.59 11.24
CA THR A 358 42.20 20.78 12.07
C THR A 358 43.59 20.80 12.71
N GLU A 359 44.23 19.65 12.93
CA GLU A 359 45.58 19.55 13.52
C GLU A 359 46.67 20.04 12.56
N THR A 360 46.48 19.75 11.27
CA THR A 360 47.43 20.13 10.22
C THR A 360 47.11 21.47 9.57
N PHE A 361 45.88 21.96 9.74
CA PHE A 361 45.44 23.22 9.16
C PHE A 361 46.16 24.41 9.80
N LYS A 362 46.77 25.25 8.96
CA LYS A 362 47.37 26.53 9.36
C LYS A 362 46.93 27.65 8.41
N LEU A 363 46.70 28.82 8.98
CA LEU A 363 46.37 30.02 8.20
C LEU A 363 47.59 30.67 7.54
N GLU A 364 48.81 30.20 7.81
CA GLU A 364 50.05 30.71 7.25
C GLU A 364 50.27 30.29 5.79
N GLY A 365 51.28 30.86 5.13
CA GLY A 365 51.68 30.47 3.77
C GLY A 365 50.97 31.23 2.63
N LYS A 366 51.45 31.04 1.40
CA LYS A 366 51.00 31.80 0.22
C LYS A 366 49.58 31.41 -0.20
N GLU A 367 49.25 30.12 -0.14
CA GLU A 367 47.96 29.58 -0.59
C GLU A 367 46.78 30.11 0.24
N ARG A 368 47.00 30.39 1.53
CA ARG A 368 45.96 30.88 2.45
C ARG A 368 45.90 32.41 2.56
N LYS A 369 46.60 33.13 1.67
CA LYS A 369 46.60 34.60 1.64
C LYS A 369 45.19 35.18 1.52
N SER A 370 44.32 34.56 0.73
CA SER A 370 42.94 35.01 0.54
C SER A 370 42.14 34.98 1.87
N LEU A 371 42.19 33.86 2.59
CA LEU A 371 41.50 33.70 3.87
C LEU A 371 41.98 34.71 4.92
N ARG A 372 43.31 34.89 5.05
CA ARG A 372 43.88 35.89 5.98
C ARG A 372 43.44 37.31 5.64
N ASN A 373 43.42 37.67 4.35
CA ASN A 373 42.96 38.99 3.92
C ASN A 373 41.48 39.21 4.23
N GLY A 374 40.64 38.18 4.06
CA GLY A 374 39.24 38.20 4.45
C GLY A 374 39.05 38.45 5.95
N LEU A 375 39.73 37.65 6.79
CA LEU A 375 39.69 37.80 8.24
C LEU A 375 40.16 39.19 8.71
N ASN A 376 41.27 39.69 8.16
CA ASN A 376 41.76 41.03 8.48
C ASN A 376 40.78 42.13 8.08
N THR A 377 40.01 41.92 7.01
CA THR A 377 39.00 42.89 6.56
C THR A 377 37.79 42.89 7.50
N LEU A 378 37.33 41.71 7.93
CA LEU A 378 36.25 41.58 8.92
C LEU A 378 36.65 42.19 10.27
N ALA A 379 37.86 41.90 10.74
CA ALA A 379 38.38 42.48 11.97
C ALA A 379 38.47 44.02 11.91
N LYS A 380 38.94 44.59 10.79
CA LYS A 380 38.97 46.05 10.57
C LYS A 380 37.58 46.69 10.59
N LYS A 381 36.54 45.94 10.22
CA LYS A 381 35.14 46.38 10.27
C LYS A 381 34.47 46.16 11.64
N GLY A 382 35.21 45.64 12.63
CA GLY A 382 34.72 45.44 13.99
C GLY A 382 33.93 44.14 14.22
N TYR A 383 33.95 43.18 13.28
CA TYR A 383 33.31 41.89 13.50
C TYR A 383 34.10 41.03 14.49
N ILE A 384 33.39 40.43 15.44
CA ILE A 384 33.91 39.49 16.44
C ILE A 384 33.23 38.13 16.28
N THR A 385 33.89 37.07 16.75
CA THR A 385 33.33 35.72 16.78
C THR A 385 33.32 35.22 18.22
N GLU A 386 32.19 34.68 18.64
CA GLU A 386 31.99 34.10 19.97
C GLU A 386 31.32 32.72 19.85
N ILE A 387 31.64 31.80 20.76
CA ILE A 387 30.98 30.49 20.89
C ILE A 387 30.13 30.53 22.15
N ILE A 388 28.81 30.40 21.99
CA ILE A 388 27.86 30.43 23.10
C ILE A 388 27.32 29.01 23.31
N TYR A 389 27.41 28.49 24.53
CA TYR A 389 27.00 27.13 24.88
C TYR A 389 25.62 27.10 25.52
N SER A 390 24.83 26.05 25.23
CA SER A 390 23.51 25.80 25.83
C SER A 390 23.58 25.72 27.37
N PRO A 391 22.54 26.14 28.11
CA PRO A 391 21.26 26.72 27.65
C PRO A 391 21.34 28.22 27.34
N GLN A 392 20.52 28.68 26.39
CA GLN A 392 20.45 30.10 25.99
C GLN A 392 19.23 30.83 26.58
N THR A 393 19.33 32.15 26.68
CA THR A 393 18.22 33.03 27.07
C THR A 393 17.24 33.23 25.92
N GLU A 394 15.97 33.56 26.24
CA GLU A 394 14.97 33.89 25.23
C GLU A 394 15.37 35.09 24.35
N GLU A 395 16.13 36.04 24.90
CA GLU A 395 16.65 37.20 24.16
C GLU A 395 17.56 36.77 23.00
N ILE A 396 18.56 35.92 23.28
CA ILE A 396 19.46 35.40 22.24
C ILE A 396 18.69 34.57 21.21
N LEU A 397 17.73 33.75 21.66
CA LEU A 397 16.91 32.94 20.75
C LEU A 397 16.06 33.82 19.81
N ASN A 398 15.50 34.93 20.31
CA ASN A 398 14.74 35.88 19.50
C ASN A 398 15.64 36.61 18.49
N GLU A 399 16.87 36.96 18.87
CA GLU A 399 17.85 37.53 17.94
C GLU A 399 18.20 36.56 16.81
N ILE A 400 18.48 35.29 17.13
CA ILE A 400 18.75 34.25 16.13
C ILE A 400 17.54 34.05 15.21
N GLN A 401 16.33 34.02 15.76
CA GLN A 401 15.10 33.88 14.97
C GLN A 401 14.94 35.03 13.97
N SER A 402 15.15 36.28 14.40
CA SER A 402 15.05 37.44 13.51
C SER A 402 16.04 37.37 12.35
N ILE A 403 17.27 36.92 12.61
CA ILE A 403 18.30 36.75 11.56
C ILE A 403 17.91 35.61 10.61
N SER A 404 17.38 34.50 11.14
CA SER A 404 16.91 33.36 10.33
C SER A 404 15.76 33.77 9.41
N ASP A 405 14.76 34.47 9.94
CA ASP A 405 13.60 34.94 9.19
C ASP A 405 13.99 35.95 8.09
N GLU A 406 14.92 36.86 8.40
CA GLU A 406 15.48 37.80 7.42
C GLU A 406 16.18 37.05 6.29
N TRP A 407 17.02 36.07 6.62
CA TRP A 407 17.74 35.26 5.62
C TRP A 407 16.78 34.47 4.72
N LEU A 408 15.79 33.80 5.29
CA LEU A 408 14.79 33.04 4.52
C LEU A 408 14.04 33.94 3.55
N LYS A 409 13.68 35.15 3.99
CA LYS A 409 12.95 36.14 3.18
C LYS A 409 13.83 36.74 2.08
N GLU A 410 15.07 37.11 2.40
CA GLU A 410 15.99 37.74 1.44
C GLU A 410 16.34 36.78 0.30
N PHE A 411 16.52 35.49 0.60
CA PHE A 411 16.91 34.48 -0.38
C PHE A 411 15.74 33.67 -0.95
N ASP A 412 14.49 34.03 -0.62
CA ASP A 412 13.26 33.33 -1.04
C ASP A 412 13.36 31.81 -0.79
N LYS A 413 13.71 31.46 0.45
CA LYS A 413 13.88 30.07 0.91
C LYS A 413 12.81 29.69 1.91
N GLN A 414 12.58 28.39 2.02
CA GLN A 414 11.72 27.77 3.03
C GLN A 414 12.54 26.81 3.86
N GLU A 415 12.06 26.52 5.07
CA GLU A 415 12.63 25.51 5.94
C GLU A 415 12.68 24.15 5.23
N MET A 416 13.78 23.43 5.44
CA MET A 416 14.02 22.14 4.81
C MET A 416 14.27 21.08 5.87
N VAL A 417 13.60 19.95 5.69
CA VAL A 417 13.75 18.76 6.52
C VAL A 417 14.03 17.56 5.63
N PHE A 418 14.66 16.53 6.20
CA PHE A 418 15.10 15.34 5.48
C PHE A 418 14.02 14.27 5.37
#